data_AF-Q5DBS8-F1
#
_entry.id   AF-Q5DBS8-F1
#
_cell.length_a   1.000
_cell.length_b   1.000
_cell.length_c   1.000
_cell.angle_alpha   90.00
_cell.angle_beta   90.00
_cell.angle_gamma   90.00
#
_symmetry.space_group_name_H-M   'P 1'
#
loop_
_entity.id
_entity.type
_entity.pdbx_description
1 polymer ?
#
loop_
_entity_poly.entity_id
_entity_poly.type
_entity_poly.pdbx_seq_one_letter_code
_entity_poly.pdbx_strand_id
1 'polypeptide(L)'
;MGQFRRTDVSGTFKHWEAVQTFKRGHIYEGGCLEQMIKLTGWCSASILYFGDHVYADLADVASTYGWMTGAVIPELETELIASSDHDFKINLRRLRMLEKLIQENQHVCTLEAKLLLEKWFDERNALRRSSKFVFDPHFGSIFRSFHNPSYFSQRLGQYATLYTSRVTNLLRFTLDHTFFPKRTALPHESY
;
A
#
# COMPACT_ATOMS: atom_id res chain seq x y z
N MET A 1 28.45 -5.94 12.90
CA MET A 1 27.06 -6.45 12.81
C MET A 1 26.75 -7.27 14.05
N GLY A 2 25.53 -7.14 14.60
CA GLY A 2 25.10 -7.93 15.74
C GLY A 2 24.99 -9.41 15.39
N GLN A 3 25.32 -10.28 16.33
CA GLN A 3 25.15 -11.73 16.19
C GLN A 3 23.85 -12.17 16.88
N PHE A 4 23.16 -13.18 16.34
CA PHE A 4 22.09 -13.83 17.07
C PHE A 4 22.61 -14.44 18.37
N ARG A 5 21.88 -14.19 19.47
CA ARG A 5 22.12 -14.75 20.81
C ARG A 5 20.87 -15.42 21.34
N ARG A 6 21.05 -16.46 22.15
CA ARG A 6 19.93 -17.17 22.76
C ARG A 6 19.54 -16.49 24.07
N THR A 7 18.26 -16.19 24.21
CA THR A 7 17.67 -15.60 25.41
C THR A 7 16.67 -16.54 26.05
N ASP A 8 16.31 -16.25 27.30
CA ASP A 8 15.10 -16.78 27.93
C ASP A 8 13.91 -15.83 27.74
N VAL A 9 12.76 -16.21 28.31
CA VAL A 9 11.52 -15.41 28.23
C VAL A 9 11.62 -14.05 28.94
N SER A 10 12.62 -13.86 29.80
CA SER A 10 12.89 -12.58 30.48
C SER A 10 13.83 -11.68 29.68
N GLY A 11 14.35 -12.15 28.54
CA GLY A 11 15.37 -11.45 27.76
C GLY A 11 16.80 -11.65 28.28
N THR A 12 16.99 -12.49 29.31
CA THR A 12 18.34 -12.75 29.84
C THR A 12 19.08 -13.69 28.89
N PHE A 13 20.32 -13.34 28.52
CA PHE A 13 21.15 -14.21 27.69
C PHE A 13 21.45 -15.52 28.43
N LYS A 14 21.05 -16.65 27.83
CA LYS A 14 21.40 -17.98 28.36
C LYS A 14 22.85 -18.34 28.07
N HIS A 15 23.36 -17.90 26.92
CA HIS A 15 24.74 -18.10 26.49
C HIS A 15 25.24 -16.83 25.82
N TRP A 16 26.50 -16.47 26.11
CA TRP A 16 27.17 -15.35 25.47
C TRP A 16 27.66 -15.67 24.05
N GLU A 17 27.69 -16.96 23.69
CA GLU A 17 28.14 -17.45 22.40
C GLU A 17 27.18 -17.12 21.26
N ALA A 18 27.76 -16.93 20.07
CA ALA A 18 27.03 -16.72 18.85
C ALA A 18 26.22 -17.97 18.47
N VAL A 19 24.97 -17.77 18.05
CA VAL A 19 24.11 -18.84 17.57
C VAL A 19 24.66 -19.42 16.27
N GLN A 20 24.89 -20.73 16.25
CA GLN A 20 25.35 -21.48 15.08
C GLN A 20 24.21 -22.18 14.33
N THR A 21 23.08 -22.44 15.00
CA THR A 21 21.87 -23.05 14.41
C THR A 21 20.61 -22.59 15.14
N PHE A 22 19.52 -22.41 14.40
CA PHE A 22 18.21 -22.19 14.99
C PHE A 22 17.57 -23.53 15.41
N LYS A 23 16.98 -23.56 16.61
CA LYS A 23 16.30 -24.74 17.16
C LYS A 23 14.90 -24.35 17.60
N ARG A 24 13.93 -25.23 17.34
CA ARG A 24 12.53 -25.04 17.72
C ARG A 24 12.42 -24.87 19.25
N GLY A 25 11.60 -23.91 19.67
CA GLY A 25 11.35 -23.61 21.09
C GLY A 25 12.40 -22.72 21.75
N HIS A 26 13.37 -22.19 21.00
CA HIS A 26 14.33 -21.20 21.50
C HIS A 26 13.94 -19.77 21.09
N ILE A 27 14.31 -18.81 21.93
CA ILE A 27 14.17 -17.38 21.68
C ILE A 27 15.54 -16.82 21.33
N TYR A 28 15.56 -15.95 20.33
CA TYR A 28 16.77 -15.37 19.77
C TYR A 28 16.65 -13.85 19.73
N GLU A 29 17.73 -13.16 20.04
CA GLU A 29 17.83 -11.70 20.02
C GLU A 29 19.05 -11.24 19.21
N GLY A 30 18.94 -10.06 18.59
CA GLY A 30 19.99 -9.46 17.78
C GLY A 30 20.07 -10.07 16.39
N GLY A 31 21.29 -10.28 15.92
CA GLY A 31 21.55 -10.79 14.57
C GLY A 31 21.25 -9.79 13.45
N CYS A 32 21.28 -10.31 12.22
CA CYS A 32 20.87 -9.59 11.01
C CYS A 32 20.33 -10.57 9.97
N LEU A 33 19.67 -10.04 8.93
CA LEU A 33 19.12 -10.82 7.82
C LEU A 33 20.17 -11.72 7.14
N GLU A 34 21.38 -11.19 6.89
CA GLU A 34 22.47 -11.97 6.28
C GLU A 34 22.85 -13.19 7.12
N GLN A 35 22.95 -13.01 8.44
CA GLN A 35 23.22 -14.12 9.34
C GLN A 35 22.07 -15.11 9.37
N MET A 36 20.82 -14.63 9.33
CA MET A 36 19.64 -15.48 9.31
C MET A 36 19.61 -16.38 8.05
N ILE A 37 19.90 -15.81 6.88
CA ILE A 37 19.98 -16.55 5.62
C ILE A 37 21.10 -17.61 5.70
N LYS A 38 22.28 -17.24 6.21
CA LYS A 38 23.40 -18.19 6.38
C LYS A 38 23.06 -19.35 7.33
N LEU A 39 22.35 -19.08 8.42
CA LEU A 39 21.97 -20.08 9.42
C LEU A 39 20.84 -21.01 8.97
N THR A 40 19.93 -20.52 8.12
CA THR A 40 18.74 -21.25 7.69
C THR A 40 18.89 -21.91 6.33
N GLY A 41 19.71 -21.35 5.44
CA GLY A 41 19.80 -21.76 4.04
C GLY A 41 18.54 -21.46 3.23
N TRP A 42 17.61 -20.64 3.74
CA TRP A 42 16.36 -20.33 3.06
C TRP A 42 16.58 -19.49 1.81
N CYS A 43 15.83 -19.79 0.76
CA CYS A 43 15.80 -18.98 -0.45
C CYS A 43 14.95 -17.74 -0.23
N SER A 44 15.38 -16.58 -0.71
CA SER A 44 14.62 -15.32 -0.61
C SER A 44 13.20 -15.43 -1.17
N ALA A 45 13.01 -16.17 -2.27
CA ALA A 45 11.71 -16.40 -2.89
C ALA A 45 10.76 -17.27 -2.04
N SER A 46 11.28 -17.99 -1.03
CA SER A 46 10.48 -18.84 -0.13
C SER A 46 10.07 -18.13 1.17
N ILE A 47 10.46 -16.87 1.35
CA ILE A 47 10.19 -16.10 2.55
C ILE A 47 9.22 -14.97 2.22
N LEU A 48 8.15 -14.88 3.01
CA LEU A 48 7.23 -13.76 3.03
C LEU A 48 7.33 -13.05 4.39
N TYR A 49 7.88 -11.85 4.39
CA TYR A 49 8.05 -11.03 5.59
C TYR A 49 6.96 -9.97 5.70
N PHE A 50 6.39 -9.79 6.89
CA PHE A 50 5.38 -8.77 7.16
C PHE A 50 5.92 -7.68 8.05
N GLY A 51 5.54 -6.44 7.75
CA GLY A 51 5.83 -5.25 8.55
C GLY A 51 4.71 -4.22 8.41
N ASP A 52 4.59 -3.34 9.40
CA ASP A 52 3.62 -2.25 9.42
C ASP A 52 4.24 -0.92 8.98
N HIS A 53 5.57 -0.79 9.06
CA HIS A 53 6.28 0.38 8.59
C HIS A 53 6.99 0.12 7.26
N VAL A 54 6.40 0.59 6.15
CA VAL A 54 6.90 0.39 4.78
C VAL A 54 8.41 0.67 4.62
N TYR A 55 8.92 1.74 5.22
CA TYR A 55 10.36 2.05 5.17
C TYR A 55 11.23 1.21 6.10
N ALA A 56 10.96 1.29 7.40
CA ALA A 56 11.81 0.66 8.41
C ALA A 56 11.85 -0.87 8.28
N ASP A 57 10.73 -1.47 7.87
CA ASP A 57 10.60 -2.92 7.83
C ASP A 57 10.82 -3.49 6.44
N LEU A 58 10.30 -2.85 5.39
CA LEU A 58 10.15 -3.51 4.08
C LEU A 58 11.17 -3.06 3.03
N ALA A 59 11.63 -1.83 3.07
CA ALA A 59 12.44 -1.26 1.98
C ALA A 59 13.74 -2.04 1.74
N ASP A 60 14.51 -2.30 2.81
CA ASP A 60 15.76 -3.06 2.72
C ASP A 60 15.51 -4.55 2.47
N VAL A 61 14.47 -5.11 3.09
CA VAL A 61 14.09 -6.53 2.93
C VAL A 61 13.73 -6.83 1.46
N ALA A 62 12.94 -5.95 0.83
CA ALA A 62 12.57 -6.08 -0.58
C ALA A 62 13.75 -5.74 -1.51
N SER A 63 14.41 -4.60 -1.31
CA SER A 63 15.37 -4.06 -2.31
C SER A 63 16.75 -4.71 -2.23
N THR A 64 17.21 -5.04 -1.02
CA THR A 64 18.57 -5.55 -0.79
C THR A 64 18.60 -7.07 -0.77
N TYR A 65 17.57 -7.70 -0.16
CA TYR A 65 17.55 -9.15 0.04
C TYR A 65 16.60 -9.89 -0.91
N GLY A 66 15.73 -9.17 -1.64
CA GLY A 66 14.83 -9.77 -2.63
C GLY A 66 13.77 -10.69 -2.04
N TRP A 67 13.42 -10.51 -0.76
CA TRP A 67 12.37 -11.30 -0.12
C TRP A 67 11.00 -10.82 -0.58
N MET A 68 10.01 -11.71 -0.56
CA MET A 68 8.63 -11.26 -0.68
C MET A 68 8.21 -10.53 0.59
N THR A 69 7.54 -9.41 0.43
CA THR A 69 7.13 -8.54 1.54
C THR A 69 5.63 -8.28 1.51
N GLY A 70 5.03 -8.27 2.70
CA GLY A 70 3.64 -7.93 2.94
C GLY A 70 3.53 -6.72 3.88
N ALA A 71 2.80 -5.69 3.48
CA ALA A 71 2.53 -4.55 4.36
C ALA A 71 1.23 -4.75 5.14
N VAL A 72 1.26 -4.45 6.44
CA VAL A 72 0.07 -4.37 7.29
C VAL A 72 -0.29 -2.90 7.46
N ILE A 73 -1.45 -2.49 6.94
CA ILE A 73 -1.89 -1.08 6.91
C ILE A 73 -3.28 -0.98 7.56
N PRO A 74 -3.38 -0.77 8.88
CA PRO A 74 -4.66 -0.69 9.57
C PRO A 74 -5.63 0.34 8.97
N GLU A 75 -5.11 1.47 8.49
CA GLU A 75 -5.87 2.56 7.87
C GLU A 75 -6.62 2.13 6.61
N LEU A 76 -6.22 1.01 5.99
CA LEU A 76 -6.87 0.45 4.82
C LEU A 76 -8.35 0.13 5.07
N GLU A 77 -8.73 -0.27 6.29
CA GLU A 77 -10.13 -0.55 6.61
C GLU A 77 -11.01 0.69 6.46
N THR A 78 -10.60 1.80 7.08
CA THR A 78 -11.33 3.07 7.00
C THR A 78 -11.38 3.59 5.55
N GLU A 79 -10.28 3.45 4.81
CA GLU A 79 -10.19 3.80 3.39
C GLU A 79 -11.14 2.99 2.51
N LEU A 80 -11.27 1.69 2.76
CA LEU A 80 -12.20 0.82 2.03
C LEU A 80 -13.66 1.16 2.37
N ILE A 81 -13.97 1.49 3.62
CA ILE A 81 -15.31 1.92 4.04
C ILE A 81 -15.66 3.24 3.33
N ALA A 82 -14.79 4.25 3.42
CA ALA A 82 -14.96 5.55 2.77
C ALA A 82 -15.12 5.40 1.24
N SER A 83 -14.25 4.62 0.60
CA SER A 83 -14.33 4.37 -0.85
C SER A 83 -15.55 3.56 -1.27
N SER A 84 -16.17 2.84 -0.33
CA SER A 84 -17.36 2.04 -0.60
C SER A 84 -18.66 2.85 -0.53
N ASP A 85 -18.60 4.07 0.01
CA ASP A 85 -19.72 5.00 0.12
C ASP A 85 -20.42 5.24 -1.24
N HIS A 86 -21.75 5.27 -1.20
CA HIS A 86 -22.56 5.34 -2.40
C HIS A 86 -22.44 6.70 -3.10
N ASP A 87 -22.52 7.78 -2.32
CA ASP A 87 -22.45 9.15 -2.82
C ASP A 87 -21.05 9.44 -3.34
N PHE A 88 -20.01 8.95 -2.66
CA PHE A 88 -18.63 9.00 -3.15
C PHE A 88 -18.49 8.38 -4.55
N LYS A 89 -19.01 7.17 -4.76
CA LYS A 89 -18.96 6.47 -6.05
C LYS A 89 -19.75 7.19 -7.15
N ILE A 90 -20.91 7.74 -6.83
CA ILE A 90 -21.70 8.54 -7.79
C ILE A 90 -20.96 9.82 -8.15
N ASN A 91 -20.48 10.56 -7.16
CA ASN A 91 -19.79 11.84 -7.36
C ASN A 91 -18.48 11.65 -8.14
N LEU A 92 -17.74 10.56 -7.91
CA LEU A 92 -16.55 10.23 -8.69
C LEU A 92 -16.88 9.91 -10.16
N ARG A 93 -17.99 9.21 -10.43
CA ARG A 93 -18.46 8.96 -11.80
C ARG A 93 -18.88 10.26 -12.49
N ARG A 94 -19.67 11.10 -11.82
CA ARG A 94 -20.07 12.43 -12.31
C ARG A 94 -18.85 13.29 -12.62
N LEU A 95 -17.87 13.33 -11.72
CA LEU A 95 -16.63 14.07 -11.90
C LEU A 95 -15.90 13.64 -13.17
N ARG A 96 -15.75 12.33 -13.41
CA ARG A 96 -15.09 11.80 -14.62
C ARG A 96 -15.85 12.16 -15.90
N MET A 97 -17.17 12.04 -15.90
CA MET A 97 -18.01 12.42 -17.03
C MET A 97 -17.90 13.91 -17.34
N LEU A 98 -17.95 14.74 -16.29
CA LEU A 98 -17.83 16.19 -16.42
C LEU A 98 -16.44 16.62 -16.91
N GLU A 99 -15.36 16.01 -16.40
CA GLU A 99 -14.00 16.27 -16.89
C GLU A 99 -13.85 15.92 -18.38
N LYS A 100 -14.47 14.81 -18.83
CA LYS A 100 -14.52 14.45 -20.25
C LYS A 100 -15.28 15.48 -21.08
N LEU A 101 -16.48 15.89 -20.65
CA LEU A 101 -17.28 16.91 -21.34
C LEU A 101 -16.53 18.25 -21.43
N ILE A 102 -15.90 18.68 -20.34
CA ILE A 102 -15.05 19.89 -20.32
C ILE A 102 -13.91 19.74 -21.34
N GLN A 103 -13.23 18.61 -21.37
CA GLN A 103 -12.12 18.35 -22.28
C GLN A 103 -12.54 18.40 -23.76
N GLU A 104 -13.71 17.87 -24.08
CA GLU A 104 -14.25 17.85 -25.45
C GLU A 104 -14.78 19.21 -25.92
N ASN A 105 -15.09 20.14 -24.99
CA ASN A 105 -15.78 21.40 -25.28
C ASN A 105 -14.97 22.66 -24.90
N GLN A 106 -13.63 22.57 -24.82
CA GLN A 106 -12.79 23.71 -24.37
C GLN A 106 -12.78 24.92 -25.32
N HIS A 107 -13.06 24.70 -26.61
CA HIS A 107 -12.87 25.69 -27.67
C HIS A 107 -14.19 26.31 -28.17
N VAL A 108 -15.19 26.41 -27.30
CA VAL A 108 -16.48 27.03 -27.64
C VAL A 108 -16.38 28.53 -27.89
N CYS A 109 -17.04 29.01 -28.94
CA CYS A 109 -16.92 30.40 -29.39
C CYS A 109 -18.05 31.31 -28.88
N THR A 110 -19.24 30.77 -28.62
CA THR A 110 -20.41 31.55 -28.21
C THR A 110 -20.34 31.95 -26.73
N LEU A 111 -20.88 33.13 -26.40
CA LEU A 111 -20.92 33.61 -25.01
C LEU A 111 -21.71 32.65 -24.11
N GLU A 112 -22.85 32.15 -24.58
CA GLU A 112 -23.67 31.17 -23.84
C GLU A 112 -22.89 29.90 -23.50
N ALA A 113 -22.15 29.34 -24.46
CA ALA A 113 -21.37 28.13 -24.24
C ALA A 113 -20.19 28.38 -23.28
N LYS A 114 -19.56 29.56 -23.34
CA LYS A 114 -18.51 29.94 -22.38
C LYS A 114 -19.05 30.03 -20.95
N LEU A 115 -20.22 30.64 -20.76
CA LEU A 115 -20.88 30.71 -19.45
C LEU A 115 -21.29 29.34 -18.93
N LEU A 116 -21.71 28.43 -19.81
CA LEU A 116 -22.00 27.04 -19.43
C LEU A 116 -20.73 26.30 -19.00
N LEU A 117 -19.62 26.49 -19.73
CA LEU A 117 -18.33 25.88 -19.41
C LEU A 117 -17.79 26.36 -18.05
N GLU A 118 -17.96 27.64 -17.71
CA GLU A 118 -17.65 28.17 -16.37
C GLU A 118 -18.45 27.45 -15.28
N LYS A 119 -19.76 27.25 -15.47
CA LYS A 119 -20.59 26.47 -14.53
C LYS A 119 -20.11 25.04 -14.37
N TRP A 120 -19.66 24.40 -15.46
CA TRP A 120 -19.07 23.07 -15.40
C TRP A 120 -17.75 23.05 -14.62
N PHE A 121 -16.91 24.07 -14.75
CA PHE A 121 -15.70 24.19 -13.93
C PHE A 121 -16.03 24.36 -12.43
N ASP A 122 -17.06 25.14 -12.11
CA ASP A 122 -17.53 25.31 -10.72
C ASP A 122 -18.07 23.99 -10.14
N GLU A 123 -18.91 23.28 -10.88
CA GLU A 123 -19.44 21.97 -10.49
C GLU A 123 -18.31 20.96 -10.30
N ARG A 124 -17.33 20.93 -11.22
CA ARG A 124 -16.13 20.09 -11.10
C ARG A 124 -15.38 20.40 -9.81
N ASN A 125 -15.18 21.68 -9.49
CA ASN A 125 -14.47 22.09 -8.28
C ASN A 125 -15.25 21.76 -7.00
N ALA A 126 -16.58 21.80 -7.03
CA ALA A 126 -17.43 21.35 -5.94
C ALA A 126 -17.33 19.83 -5.74
N LEU A 127 -17.43 19.04 -6.81
CA LEU A 127 -17.29 17.59 -6.78
C LEU A 127 -15.91 17.17 -6.24
N ARG A 128 -14.82 17.81 -6.71
CA ARG A 128 -13.45 17.56 -6.20
C ARG A 128 -13.29 17.84 -4.71
N ARG A 129 -13.99 18.86 -4.19
CA ARG A 129 -13.99 19.16 -2.76
C ARG A 129 -14.79 18.12 -1.98
N SER A 130 -15.99 17.79 -2.45
CA SER A 130 -16.85 16.77 -1.83
C SER A 130 -16.16 15.41 -1.70
N SER A 131 -15.37 15.01 -2.70
CA SER A 131 -14.66 13.72 -2.69
C SER A 131 -13.55 13.63 -1.63
N LYS A 132 -13.11 14.76 -1.05
CA LYS A 132 -12.11 14.74 0.02
C LYS A 132 -12.72 14.49 1.39
N PHE A 133 -13.92 14.99 1.64
CA PHE A 133 -14.57 14.94 2.95
C PHE A 133 -15.03 13.55 3.38
N VAL A 134 -15.01 12.58 2.46
CA VAL A 134 -15.31 11.17 2.77
C VAL A 134 -14.13 10.49 3.47
N PHE A 135 -12.93 11.06 3.32
CA PHE A 135 -11.71 10.63 4.01
C PHE A 135 -11.40 11.55 5.19
N ASP A 136 -10.19 11.44 5.76
CA ASP A 136 -9.76 12.33 6.82
C ASP A 136 -9.94 13.81 6.42
N PRO A 137 -10.62 14.64 7.23
CA PRO A 137 -10.91 16.03 6.86
C PRO A 137 -9.68 16.92 6.66
N HIS A 138 -8.55 16.57 7.28
CA HIS A 138 -7.33 17.39 7.26
C HIS A 138 -6.38 16.92 6.16
N PHE A 139 -6.18 15.61 6.04
CA PHE A 139 -5.17 15.02 5.14
C PHE A 139 -5.76 14.31 3.93
N GLY A 140 -7.05 13.99 3.95
CA GLY A 140 -7.71 13.19 2.92
C GLY A 140 -7.27 11.73 2.94
N SER A 141 -7.20 11.12 1.76
CA SER A 141 -6.80 9.71 1.62
C SER A 141 -5.29 9.54 1.82
N ILE A 142 -4.89 8.52 2.59
CA ILE A 142 -3.48 8.14 2.74
C ILE A 142 -2.93 7.57 1.42
N PHE A 143 -3.77 7.00 0.56
CA PHE A 143 -3.36 6.37 -0.70
C PHE A 143 -3.37 7.32 -1.89
N ARG A 144 -4.05 8.47 -1.80
CA ARG A 144 -4.30 9.32 -2.97
C ARG A 144 -4.29 10.80 -2.67
N SER A 145 -3.53 11.54 -3.46
CA SER A 145 -3.54 13.00 -3.52
C SER A 145 -4.25 13.46 -4.79
N PHE A 146 -5.55 13.75 -4.68
CA PHE A 146 -6.44 14.05 -5.82
C PHE A 146 -6.45 12.94 -6.88
N HIS A 147 -5.76 13.14 -8.00
CA HIS A 147 -5.71 12.20 -9.12
C HIS A 147 -4.52 11.25 -9.03
N ASN A 148 -3.48 11.62 -8.27
CA ASN A 148 -2.24 10.87 -8.20
C ASN A 148 -2.19 9.95 -6.98
N PRO A 149 -1.55 8.77 -7.09
CA PRO A 149 -1.15 8.01 -5.92
C PRO A 149 -0.33 8.90 -4.99
N SER A 150 -0.61 8.84 -3.69
CA SER A 150 0.19 9.54 -2.69
C SER A 150 1.62 9.00 -2.67
N TYR A 151 2.54 9.73 -2.04
CA TYR A 151 3.90 9.25 -1.83
C TYR A 151 3.91 7.90 -1.08
N PHE A 152 3.05 7.75 -0.07
CA PHE A 152 2.86 6.48 0.64
C PHE A 152 2.43 5.35 -0.32
N SER A 153 1.43 5.58 -1.17
CA SER A 153 0.95 4.56 -2.11
C SER A 153 2.00 4.16 -3.14
N GLN A 154 2.81 5.11 -3.63
CA GLN A 154 3.89 4.81 -4.57
C GLN A 154 4.94 3.91 -3.93
N ARG A 155 5.28 4.18 -2.68
CA ARG A 155 6.30 3.46 -1.92
C ARG A 155 5.82 2.10 -1.47
N LEU A 156 4.57 2.02 -1.07
CA LEU A 156 3.90 0.76 -0.83
C LEU A 156 3.97 -0.15 -2.06
N GLY A 157 3.62 0.38 -3.25
CA GLY A 157 3.70 -0.36 -4.51
C GLY A 157 5.12 -0.76 -4.93
N GLN A 158 6.15 -0.08 -4.40
CA GLN A 158 7.54 -0.41 -4.65
C GLN A 158 8.07 -1.51 -3.72
N TYR A 159 7.69 -1.47 -2.44
CA TYR A 159 8.33 -2.28 -1.39
C TYR A 159 7.46 -3.39 -0.83
N ALA A 160 6.18 -3.48 -1.20
CA ALA A 160 5.28 -4.54 -0.75
C ALA A 160 4.67 -5.27 -1.95
N THR A 161 4.90 -6.58 -2.02
CA THR A 161 4.26 -7.45 -3.00
C THR A 161 2.75 -7.56 -2.76
N LEU A 162 2.34 -7.53 -1.49
CA LEU A 162 0.94 -7.50 -1.08
C LEU A 162 0.76 -6.55 0.10
N TYR A 163 -0.46 -6.08 0.32
CA TYR A 163 -0.80 -5.33 1.52
C TYR A 163 -2.20 -5.70 1.99
N THR A 164 -2.41 -5.61 3.29
CA THR A 164 -3.67 -5.97 3.96
C THR A 164 -3.84 -5.13 5.22
N SER A 165 -5.07 -4.99 5.72
CA SER A 165 -5.31 -4.29 6.98
C SER A 165 -4.81 -5.07 8.19
N ARG A 166 -4.90 -6.40 8.13
CA ARG A 166 -4.53 -7.34 9.18
C ARG A 166 -4.00 -8.63 8.57
N VAL A 167 -2.96 -9.21 9.19
CA VAL A 167 -2.39 -10.50 8.74
C VAL A 167 -3.44 -11.62 8.79
N THR A 168 -4.38 -11.57 9.74
CA THR A 168 -5.46 -12.55 9.87
C THR A 168 -6.41 -12.59 8.66
N ASN A 169 -6.43 -11.57 7.81
CA ASN A 169 -7.16 -11.62 6.54
C ASN A 169 -6.65 -12.75 5.62
N LEU A 170 -5.39 -13.18 5.78
CA LEU A 170 -4.81 -14.29 5.02
C LEU A 170 -5.39 -15.66 5.41
N LEU A 171 -5.99 -15.78 6.60
CA LEU A 171 -6.67 -17.02 7.02
C LEU A 171 -7.90 -17.36 6.16
N ARG A 172 -8.33 -16.42 5.31
CA ARG A 172 -9.41 -16.63 4.34
C ARG A 172 -8.94 -17.39 3.09
N PHE A 173 -7.64 -17.61 2.95
CA PHE A 173 -7.04 -18.29 1.80
C PHE A 173 -6.39 -19.60 2.24
N THR A 174 -6.34 -20.55 1.32
CA THR A 174 -5.60 -21.80 1.49
C THR A 174 -4.10 -21.58 1.26
N LEU A 175 -3.26 -22.49 1.75
CA LEU A 175 -1.79 -22.35 1.65
C LEU A 175 -1.26 -22.49 0.21
N ASP A 176 -2.05 -23.07 -0.70
CA ASP A 176 -1.76 -23.21 -2.13
C ASP A 176 -2.37 -22.07 -2.98
N HIS A 177 -2.94 -21.04 -2.34
CA HIS A 177 -3.53 -19.91 -3.04
C HIS A 177 -2.47 -19.08 -3.77
N THR A 178 -2.74 -18.78 -5.05
CA THR A 178 -1.88 -17.93 -5.88
C THR A 178 -2.56 -16.58 -6.13
N PHE A 179 -1.91 -15.49 -5.72
CA PHE A 179 -2.38 -14.13 -5.96
C PHE A 179 -1.90 -13.60 -7.32
N PHE A 180 -2.82 -13.10 -8.14
CA PHE A 180 -2.49 -12.45 -9.40
C PHE A 180 -2.68 -10.93 -9.29
N PRO A 181 -1.66 -10.11 -9.61
CA PRO A 181 -1.80 -8.66 -9.60
C PRO A 181 -2.72 -8.20 -10.73
N LYS A 182 -3.48 -7.13 -10.48
CA LYS A 182 -4.27 -6.48 -11.54
C LYS A 182 -3.32 -5.73 -12.47
N ARG A 183 -3.53 -5.85 -13.79
CA ARG A 183 -2.78 -5.09 -14.78
C ARG A 183 -3.17 -3.61 -14.71
N THR A 184 -2.20 -2.75 -14.45
CA THR A 184 -2.36 -1.30 -14.56
C THR A 184 -2.18 -0.90 -16.01
N ALA A 185 -3.20 -0.28 -16.61
CA ALA A 185 -3.10 0.19 -17.99
C ALA A 185 -2.11 1.37 -18.11
N LEU A 186 -1.29 1.36 -19.15
CA LEU A 186 -0.44 2.51 -19.49
C LEU A 186 -1.26 3.59 -20.21
N PRO A 187 -0.85 4.88 -20.16
CA PRO A 187 -1.60 5.96 -20.81
C PRO A 187 -1.84 5.79 -22.32
N HIS A 188 -1.04 4.99 -23.01
CA HIS A 188 -1.15 4.70 -24.44
C HIS A 188 -1.86 3.37 -24.74
N GLU A 189 -2.31 2.64 -23.72
CA GLU A 189 -3.09 1.41 -23.90
C GLU A 189 -4.56 1.78 -24.05
N SER A 190 -5.05 1.73 -25.29
CA SER A 190 -6.45 1.97 -25.62
C SER A 190 -7.30 0.76 -25.23
N TYR A 191 -8.24 0.95 -24.30
CA TYR A 191 -9.32 0.01 -24.00
C TYR A 191 -10.67 0.71 -24.14
#